data_AF-A0A955NAC4-F1
#
_entry.id   AF-A0A955NAC4-F1
#
_cell.length_a   1.000
_cell.length_b   1.000
_cell.length_c   1.000
_cell.angle_alpha   90.00
_cell.angle_beta   90.00
_cell.angle_gamma   90.00
#
_symmetry.space_group_name_H-M   'P 1'
#
loop_
_entity.id
_entity.type
_entity.pdbx_description
1 polymer ?
#
loop_
_entity_poly.entity_id
_entity_poly.type
_entity_poly.pdbx_seq_one_letter_code
_entity_poly.pdbx_strand_id
1 'polypeptide(L)' 'MKVRALSHEDEKPWDDYVLTTRQGSLFHMIAWKKILEKTFAYESVFLAAYNEGEICGILPLFVVPKPLKGHVM' A
#
# COMPACT_ATOMS: atom_id res chain seq x y z
N MET A 1 -13.58 3.45 -15.30
CA MET A 1 -12.61 3.43 -14.18
C MET A 1 -13.35 3.49 -12.85
N LYS A 2 -13.06 2.57 -11.92
CA LYS A 2 -13.59 2.57 -10.54
C LYS A 2 -12.44 2.50 -9.54
N VAL A 3 -12.55 3.19 -8.40
CA VAL A 3 -11.53 3.16 -7.33
C VAL A 3 -12.14 2.50 -6.10
N ARG A 4 -11.42 1.56 -5.49
CA ARG A 4 -11.81 0.94 -4.22
C ARG A 4 -10.60 0.54 -3.38
N ALA A 5 -10.86 0.30 -2.10
CA ALA A 5 -9.88 -0.31 -1.21
C ALA A 5 -9.57 -1.74 -1.68
N LEU A 6 -8.32 -2.14 -1.48
CA LEU A 6 -7.83 -3.48 -1.76
C LEU A 6 -8.61 -4.51 -0.93
N SER A 7 -9.17 -5.54 -1.58
CA SER A 7 -9.62 -6.77 -0.92
C SER A 7 -8.51 -7.83 -0.95
N HIS A 8 -8.65 -8.89 -0.16
CA HIS A 8 -7.62 -9.94 -0.09
C HIS A 8 -7.33 -10.59 -1.46
N GLU A 9 -8.35 -10.70 -2.32
CA GLU A 9 -8.21 -11.23 -3.68
C GLU A 9 -7.36 -10.35 -4.61
N ASP A 10 -7.18 -9.07 -4.28
CA ASP A 10 -6.38 -8.14 -5.07
C ASP A 10 -4.90 -8.14 -4.68
N GLU A 11 -4.48 -8.82 -3.60
CA GLU A 11 -3.08 -8.79 -3.14
C GLU A 11 -2.10 -9.24 -4.23
N LYS A 12 -2.42 -10.32 -4.94
CA LYS A 12 -1.58 -10.81 -6.04
C LYS A 12 -1.63 -9.87 -7.27
N PRO A 13 -2.81 -9.51 -7.82
CA PRO A 13 -2.90 -8.52 -8.90
C PRO A 13 -2.17 -7.21 -8.61
N TRP A 14 -2.19 -6.76 -7.36
CA TRP A 14 -1.48 -5.57 -6.92
C TRP A 14 0.04 -5.72 -7.05
N ASP A 15 0.61 -6.80 -6.48
CA ASP A 15 2.06 -7.03 -6.56
C ASP A 15 2.50 -7.25 -8.03
N ASP A 16 1.69 -7.93 -8.84
CA ASP A 16 1.94 -8.07 -10.29
C ASP A 16 1.97 -6.69 -11.00
N TYR A 17 1.05 -5.78 -10.66
CA TYR A 17 1.03 -4.41 -11.18
C TYR A 17 2.27 -3.62 -10.75
N VAL A 18 2.68 -3.73 -9.48
CA VAL A 18 3.90 -3.08 -8.97
C VAL A 18 5.13 -3.55 -9.73
N LEU A 19 5.27 -4.85 -9.97
CA LEU A 19 6.44 -5.42 -10.65
C LEU A 19 6.52 -5.06 -12.14
N THR A 20 5.38 -4.81 -12.79
CA THR A 20 5.32 -4.48 -14.22
C THR A 20 5.35 -2.98 -14.51
N THR A 21 5.08 -2.14 -13.50
CA THR A 21 5.05 -0.68 -13.66
C THR A 21 6.42 -0.05 -13.43
N ARG A 22 6.86 0.83 -14.33
CA ARG A 22 8.17 1.52 -14.26
C ARG A 22 8.41 2.30 -12.95
N GLN A 23 7.36 2.76 -12.31
CA GLN A 23 7.39 3.53 -11.05
C GLN A 23 7.19 2.65 -9.81
N GLY A 24 6.94 1.35 -10.00
CA GLY A 24 6.80 0.40 -8.92
C GLY A 24 8.09 0.23 -8.14
N SER A 25 7.96 0.06 -6.84
CA SER A 25 9.09 -0.20 -5.94
C SER A 25 8.66 -1.11 -4.81
N LEU A 26 9.63 -1.69 -4.09
CA LEU A 26 9.37 -2.52 -2.92
C LEU A 26 8.42 -1.84 -1.91
N PHE A 27 8.48 -0.52 -1.78
CA PHE A 27 7.63 0.26 -0.87
C PHE A 27 6.14 0.24 -1.23
N HIS A 28 5.81 -0.18 -2.46
CA HIS A 28 4.43 -0.36 -2.91
C HIS A 28 3.93 -1.80 -2.70
N MET A 29 4.80 -2.77 -2.38
CA MET A 29 4.41 -4.19 -2.31
C MET A 29 3.58 -4.52 -1.06
N ILE A 30 2.72 -5.53 -1.17
CA ILE A 30 1.94 -6.07 -0.03
C ILE A 30 2.84 -6.60 1.08
N ALA A 31 3.99 -7.18 0.74
CA ALA A 31 4.98 -7.61 1.72
C ALA A 31 5.47 -6.44 2.60
N TRP A 32 5.71 -5.27 1.99
CA TRP A 32 6.13 -4.07 2.71
C TRP A 32 5.03 -3.54 3.63
N LYS A 33 3.78 -3.50 3.15
CA LYS A 33 2.60 -3.21 3.98
C LYS A 33 2.58 -4.07 5.24
N LYS A 34 2.68 -5.39 5.09
CA LYS A 34 2.65 -6.36 6.19
C LYS A 34 3.79 -6.15 7.19
N ILE A 35 4.99 -5.82 6.72
CA ILE A 35 6.14 -5.50 7.58
C ILE A 35 5.85 -4.25 8.41
N LEU A 36 5.37 -3.17 7.80
CA LEU A 36 5.08 -1.92 8.50
C LEU A 36 3.95 -2.08 9.53
N GLU A 37 2.88 -2.77 9.16
CA GLU A 37 1.77 -3.06 10.08
C GLU A 37 2.23 -3.92 11.27
N LYS A 38 3.05 -4.95 11.02
CA LYS A 38 3.52 -5.84 12.08
C LYS A 38 4.59 -5.22 12.99
N THR A 39 5.48 -4.40 12.43
CA THR A 39 6.67 -3.90 13.15
C THR A 39 6.40 -2.58 13.85
N PHE A 40 5.65 -1.69 13.21
CA PHE A 40 5.41 -0.33 13.68
C PHE A 40 3.96 -0.07 14.06
N ALA A 41 3.07 -1.06 13.92
CA ALA A 41 1.64 -0.90 14.13
C ALA A 41 1.04 0.26 13.31
N TYR A 42 1.60 0.51 12.12
CA TYR A 42 1.05 1.52 11.22
C TYR A 42 -0.31 1.06 10.72
N GLU A 43 -1.27 1.96 10.69
CA GLU A 43 -2.51 1.74 9.94
C GLU A 43 -2.22 2.04 8.47
N SER A 44 -2.85 1.26 7.57
CA SER A 44 -2.64 1.43 6.14
C SER A 44 -3.94 1.32 5.35
N VAL A 45 -4.03 2.11 4.28
CA VAL A 45 -5.15 2.08 3.34
C VAL A 45 -4.58 1.98 1.94
N PHE A 46 -4.79 0.84 1.30
CA PHE A 46 -4.31 0.59 -0.06
C PHE A 46 -5.49 0.72 -1.01
N LEU A 47 -5.41 1.69 -1.92
CA LEU A 47 -6.44 1.97 -2.92
C LEU A 47 -5.94 1.57 -4.30
N ALA A 48 -6.80 0.93 -5.09
CA ALA A 48 -6.52 0.61 -6.48
C ALA A 48 -7.58 1.21 -7.40
N ALA A 49 -7.13 1.68 -8.56
CA ALA A 49 -7.98 2.05 -9.69
C ALA A 49 -8.10 0.88 -10.65
N TYR A 50 -9.33 0.57 -11.05
CA TYR A 50 -9.66 -0.55 -11.92
C TYR A 50 -10.23 -0.03 -13.24
N ASN A 51 -9.70 -0.56 -14.35
CA ASN A 51 -10.26 -0.42 -15.68
C ASN A 51 -10.58 -1.82 -16.21
N GLU A 52 -11.83 -2.05 -16.62
CA GLU A 52 -12.28 -3.37 -17.11
C GLU A 52 -11.99 -4.56 -16.18
N GLY A 53 -11.88 -4.29 -14.87
CA GLY A 53 -11.59 -5.31 -13.85
C GLY A 53 -10.10 -5.46 -13.53
N GLU A 54 -9.21 -4.84 -14.31
CA GLU A 54 -7.76 -4.89 -14.10
C GLU A 54 -7.26 -3.65 -13.36
N ILE A 55 -6.24 -3.82 -12.51
CA ILE A 55 -5.60 -2.70 -11.83
C ILE A 55 -4.83 -1.87 -12.86
N CYS A 56 -5.17 -0.58 -12.95
CA CYS A 56 -4.51 0.37 -13.83
C CYS A 56 -3.76 1.47 -13.05
N GLY A 57 -3.87 1.49 -11.73
CA GLY A 57 -3.23 2.45 -10.85
C GLY A 57 -3.37 2.06 -9.39
N ILE A 58 -2.40 2.45 -8.57
CA ILE A 58 -2.36 2.14 -7.14
C ILE A 58 -2.02 3.38 -6.33
N LEU A 59 -2.46 3.39 -5.07
CA LEU A 59 -2.11 4.41 -4.09
C LEU A 59 -1.99 3.74 -2.70
N PRO A 60 -0.76 3.38 -2.28
CA PRO A 60 -0.51 2.93 -0.92
C PRO A 60 -0.46 4.12 0.04
N LEU A 61 -1.28 4.11 1.08
CA LEU A 61 -1.28 5.12 2.12
C LEU A 61 -0.96 4.48 3.47
N PHE A 62 -0.11 5.14 4.24
CA PHE A 62 0.20 4.76 5.62
C PHE A 62 -0.11 5.93 6.53
N VAL A 63 -0.84 5.65 7.60
CA VAL A 63 -1.03 6.60 8.69
C VAL A 63 0.18 6.46 9.60
N VAL A 64 1.06 7.45 9.55
CA VAL A 64 2.23 7.50 10.43
C VAL A 64 1.80 8.20 11.72
N PRO A 65 1.70 7.48 12.85
CA PRO A 65 1.41 8.11 14.13
C PRO A 65 2.54 9.08 14.47
N LYS A 66 2.19 10.32 14.84
CA LYS A 66 3.18 11.28 15.33
C LYS A 66 3.77 10.75 16.64
N PRO A 67 5.09 10.57 16.77
CA PRO A 67 5.67 10.28 18.06
C PRO A 67 5.56 11.53 18.93
N LEU A 68 4.61 11.56 19.87
CA LEU A 68 4.69 12.46 21.03
C LEU A 68 5.75 11.90 21.98
N LYS A 69 7.02 12.14 21.68
CA LYS A 69 8.11 12.00 22.66
C LYS A 69 8.94 13.28 22.64
N GLY A 70 8.70 14.09 23.66
CA GLY A 70 9.46 15.31 23.93
C GLY A 70 10.92 15.01 24.29
N HIS A 71 11.74 16.03 24.05
CA HIS A 71 13.16 16.23 24.40
C HIS A 71 14.13 15.07 24.10
N VAL A 72 14.86 15.24 23.00
CA VAL A 72 16.23 14.71 22.89
C VAL A 72 17.11 15.59 23.77
N MET A 73 17.72 15.01 24.80
CA MET A 73 18.91 15.59 25.47
C MET A 73 20.16 15.19 24.70
#